data_AF-A0A953X9C3-F1
#
_entry.id   AF-A0A953X9C3-F1
#
_cell.length_a   1.000
_cell.length_b   1.000
_cell.length_c   1.000
_cell.angle_alpha   90.00
_cell.angle_beta   90.00
_cell.angle_gamma   90.00
#
_symmetry.space_group_name_H-M   'P 1'
#
loop_
_entity.id
_entity.type
_entity.pdbx_description
1 polymer ?
#
loop_
_entity_poly.entity_id
_entity_poly.type
_entity_poly.pdbx_seq_one_letter_code
_entity_poly.pdbx_strand_id
1 'polypeptide(L)' 'ADGFSGQNYFPDGMARQSFYHPVDRGFEREVAKRLAYWDRLRSERQAGGS' A
#
# COMPACT_ATOMS: atom_id res chain seq x y z
N ALA A 1 -2.56 11.45 12.98
CA ALA A 1 -2.06 11.24 11.61
C ALA A 1 -1.65 9.78 11.48
N ASP A 2 -2.19 9.05 10.50
CA ASP A 2 -2.10 7.59 10.39
C ASP A 2 -0.72 7.06 9.95
N GLY A 3 0.31 7.93 9.93
CA GLY A 3 1.66 7.60 9.46
C GLY A 3 1.75 7.25 7.98
N PHE A 4 0.72 7.52 7.17
CA PHE A 4 0.62 7.15 5.77
C PHE A 4 0.39 8.37 4.88
N SER A 5 1.30 8.62 3.93
CA SER A 5 1.22 9.78 3.03
C SER A 5 0.23 9.59 1.88
N GLY A 6 -0.08 8.36 1.49
CA GLY A 6 -0.91 8.06 0.31
C GLY A 6 -0.30 8.42 -1.04
N GLN A 7 0.90 9.02 -1.08
CA GLN A 7 1.54 9.47 -2.30
C GLN A 7 1.94 8.30 -3.20
N ASN A 8 1.90 8.54 -4.52
CA ASN A 8 2.47 7.64 -5.51
C ASN A 8 3.93 8.03 -5.76
N TYR A 9 4.86 7.13 -5.44
CA TYR A 9 6.30 7.36 -5.59
C TYR A 9 6.88 6.72 -6.86
N PHE A 10 6.02 6.13 -7.70
CA PHE A 10 6.41 5.63 -9.01
C PHE A 10 6.60 6.79 -10.01
N PRO A 11 7.44 6.61 -11.05
CA PRO A 11 7.55 7.58 -12.13
C PRO A 11 6.19 7.94 -12.73
N ASP A 12 6.08 9.16 -13.23
CA ASP A 12 4.87 9.61 -13.93
C ASP A 12 4.57 8.71 -15.13
N GLY A 13 3.29 8.35 -15.30
CA GLY A 13 2.83 7.43 -16.35
C GLY A 13 3.04 5.95 -16.04
N MET A 14 3.72 5.60 -14.94
CA MET A 14 3.87 4.21 -14.51
C MET A 14 2.72 3.80 -13.58
N ALA A 15 1.98 2.77 -13.98
CA ALA A 15 1.02 2.12 -13.09
C ALA A 15 1.74 1.52 -11.89
N ARG A 16 1.14 1.64 -10.71
CA ARG A 16 1.69 1.06 -9.48
C ARG A 16 1.87 -0.45 -9.63
N GLN A 17 3.04 -0.96 -9.24
CA GLN A 17 3.37 -2.39 -9.30
C GLN A 17 3.68 -2.95 -7.90
N SER A 18 3.41 -4.24 -7.73
CA SER A 18 3.78 -5.00 -6.53
C SER A 18 4.99 -5.87 -6.83
N PHE A 19 6.16 -5.49 -6.29
CA PHE A 19 7.39 -6.26 -6.47
C PHE A 19 7.68 -7.22 -5.32
N TYR A 20 7.01 -7.05 -4.17
CA TYR A 20 7.25 -7.82 -2.96
C TYR A 20 5.97 -8.51 -2.50
N HIS A 21 6.05 -9.83 -2.39
CA HIS A 21 4.95 -10.70 -1.98
C HIS A 21 5.39 -11.51 -0.76
N PRO A 22 5.26 -10.95 0.47
CA PRO A 22 5.65 -11.63 1.69
C PRO A 22 4.86 -12.94 1.85
N VAL A 23 5.54 -13.99 2.33
CA VAL A 23 4.88 -15.27 2.64
C VAL A 23 4.32 -15.25 4.07
N ASP A 24 3.39 -16.17 4.37
CA ASP A 24 2.77 -16.26 5.70
C ASP A 24 3.68 -16.99 6.71
N ARG A 25 4.90 -16.48 6.90
CA ARG A 25 5.88 -17.04 7.84
C ARG A 25 6.57 -15.96 8.67
N GLY A 26 6.65 -16.19 9.97
CA GLY A 26 7.39 -15.32 10.88
C GLY A 26 6.91 -13.87 10.81
N PHE A 27 7.86 -12.93 10.70
CA PHE A 27 7.55 -11.50 10.64
C PHE A 27 6.93 -11.06 9.32
N GLU A 28 7.13 -11.81 8.22
CA GLU A 28 6.56 -11.47 6.92
C GLU A 28 5.02 -11.48 6.93
N ARG A 29 4.40 -12.31 7.77
CA ARG A 29 2.95 -12.28 8.03
C ARG A 29 2.48 -10.90 8.47
N GLU A 30 3.24 -10.24 9.34
CA GLU A 30 2.90 -8.92 9.84
C GLU A 30 3.15 -7.84 8.78
N VAL A 31 4.20 -8.01 7.96
CA VAL A 31 4.45 -7.14 6.81
C VAL A 31 3.30 -7.21 5.80
N ALA A 32 2.80 -8.42 5.50
CA ALA A 32 1.65 -8.62 4.61
C ALA A 32 0.40 -7.86 5.09
N LYS A 33 0.09 -7.92 6.40
CA LYS A 33 -1.03 -7.18 6.99
C LYS A 33 -0.87 -5.66 6.85
N ARG A 34 0.34 -5.14 7.06
CA ARG A 34 0.63 -3.70 6.92
C ARG A 34 0.49 -3.23 5.48
N LEU A 35 0.99 -4.01 4.53
CA LEU A 35 0.81 -3.73 3.09
C LEU A 35 -0.68 -3.67 2.73
N ALA A 36 -1.46 -4.66 3.16
CA ALA A 36 -2.91 -4.69 2.94
C ALA A 36 -3.63 -3.48 3.57
N TYR A 37 -3.23 -3.09 4.80
CA TYR A 37 -3.77 -1.90 5.46
C TYR A 37 -3.49 -0.62 4.68
N TRP A 38 -2.27 -0.43 4.18
CA TRP A 38 -1.91 0.74 3.38
C TRP A 38 -2.61 0.79 2.02
N ASP A 39 -2.83 -0.36 1.38
CA ASP A 39 -3.58 -0.42 0.13
C ASP A 39 -5.05 -0.05 0.34
N ARG A 40 -5.66 -0.49 1.45
CA ARG A 40 -7.00 -0.02 1.86
C ARG A 40 -7.02 1.50 2.08
N LEU A 41 -6.09 2.04 2.87
CA LEU A 41 -6.00 3.48 3.12
C LEU A 41 -5.81 4.30 1.83
N ARG A 42 -5.12 3.75 0.84
CA ARG A 42 -4.95 4.39 -0.47
C ARG A 42 -6.26 4.39 -1.24
N SER A 43 -6.95 3.26 -1.29
CA SER A 43 -8.25 3.14 -1.96
C SER A 43 -9.28 4.10 -1.38
N GLU A 44 -9.33 4.24 -0.06
CA GLU A 44 -10.27 5.16 0.61
C GLU A 44 -9.99 6.63 0.26
N ARG A 45 -8.70 7.03 0.22
CA ARG A 45 -8.31 8.38 -0.16
C ARG A 45 -8.58 8.69 -1.64
N GLN A 46 -8.41 7.71 -2.52
CA GLN A 46 -8.75 7.85 -3.94
C GLN A 46 -10.27 7.96 -4.15
N ALA A 47 -11.06 7.19 -3.39
CA ALA A 47 -12.52 7.24 -3.47
C ALA A 47 -13.13 8.54 -2.91
N GLY A 48 -12.53 9.11 -1.86
CA GLY A 48 -13.00 10.37 -1.25
C GLY A 48 -12.55 11.65 -1.97
N GLY A 49 -11.76 11.54 -3.05
CA GLY A 49 -11.33 12.66 -3.88
C GLY A 49 -12.10 12.82 -5.19
N SER A 50 -13.24 12.12 -5.33
CA SER A 50 -14.20 12.30 -6.43
C SER A 50 -15.25 13.35 -6.10
#